data_AF-A0A453RJT6-F1
#
_entry.id   AF-A0A453RJT6-F1
#
_cell.length_a   1.000
_cell.length_b   1.000
_cell.length_c   1.000
_cell.angle_alpha   90.00
_cell.angle_beta   90.00
_cell.angle_gamma   90.00
#
_symmetry.space_group_name_H-M   'P 1'
#
loop_
_entity.id
_entity.type
_entity.pdbx_description
1 polymer ?
#
loop_
_entity_poly.entity_id
_entity_poly.type
_entity_poly.pdbx_seq_one_letter_code
_entity_poly.pdbx_strand_id
1 'polypeptide(L)'
;MFRGLGFEYDMSGLTGNTMDSHRLITLAGHQGYDKQNALLDELFVSYFCQGKYIGDRQVLMDAARKVGIEGAEELLLDPSKGVDEVKEELNKYSSGISGVPHFVINGKYQLSGGQPPNIFMRAFETAAKDAAE
;
A
#
# COMPACT_ATOMS: atom_id res chain seq x y z
N MET A 1 -5.07 -7.61 14.01
CA MET A 1 -4.98 -6.20 13.58
C MET A 1 -6.39 -5.59 13.52
N PHE A 2 -7.20 -5.87 12.48
CA PHE A 2 -8.52 -5.25 12.26
C PHE A 2 -9.50 -5.34 13.44
N ARG A 3 -9.66 -6.49 14.10
CA ARG A 3 -10.50 -6.61 15.32
C ARG A 3 -10.08 -5.67 16.45
N GLY A 4 -8.78 -5.42 16.60
CA GLY A 4 -8.26 -4.48 17.59
C GLY A 4 -8.57 -3.01 17.28
N LEU A 5 -8.96 -2.73 16.03
CA LEU A 5 -9.42 -1.43 15.54
C LEU A 5 -10.96 -1.35 15.50
N GLY A 6 -11.68 -2.35 16.02
CA GLY A 6 -13.14 -2.42 16.00
C GLY A 6 -13.74 -2.91 14.70
N PHE A 7 -12.93 -3.44 13.76
CA PHE A 7 -13.42 -4.00 12.50
C PHE A 7 -13.55 -5.52 12.56
N GLU A 8 -14.63 -6.03 11.97
CA GLU A 8 -14.77 -7.45 11.70
C GLU A 8 -14.05 -7.79 10.39
N TYR A 9 -13.32 -8.91 10.40
CA TYR A 9 -12.61 -9.39 9.22
C TYR A 9 -13.57 -10.16 8.34
N ASP A 10 -13.72 -9.73 7.08
CA ASP A 10 -14.58 -10.34 6.07
C ASP A 10 -13.88 -10.32 4.72
N MET A 11 -13.63 -11.52 4.18
CA MET A 11 -13.00 -11.78 2.89
C MET A 11 -13.91 -12.57 1.95
N SER A 12 -15.22 -12.61 2.23
CA SER A 12 -16.20 -13.26 1.35
C SER A 12 -16.43 -12.50 0.04
N GLY A 13 -15.91 -11.27 -0.06
CA GLY A 13 -15.97 -10.42 -1.23
C GLY A 13 -15.12 -10.89 -2.42
N LEU A 14 -15.18 -10.12 -3.50
CA LEU A 14 -14.44 -10.41 -4.73
C LEU A 14 -12.95 -10.02 -4.63
N THR A 15 -12.08 -10.95 -4.99
CA THR A 15 -10.64 -10.72 -5.22
C THR A 15 -10.37 -10.56 -6.71
N GLY A 16 -9.46 -9.65 -7.09
CA GLY A 16 -9.10 -9.45 -8.48
C GLY A 16 -7.85 -8.57 -8.64
N ASN A 17 -7.73 -7.95 -9.81
CA ASN A 17 -6.58 -7.12 -10.16
C ASN A 17 -6.56 -5.83 -9.32
N THR A 18 -5.40 -5.50 -8.74
CA THR A 18 -5.19 -4.31 -7.89
C THR A 18 -4.39 -3.20 -8.58
N MET A 19 -4.15 -3.29 -9.89
CA MET A 19 -3.37 -2.29 -10.64
C MET A 19 -3.94 -0.89 -10.47
N ASP A 20 -5.26 -0.73 -10.55
CA ASP A 20 -5.90 0.58 -10.37
C ASP A 20 -5.80 1.08 -8.92
N SER A 21 -5.83 0.17 -7.94
CA SER A 21 -5.54 0.51 -6.54
C SER A 21 -4.10 1.03 -6.40
N HIS A 22 -3.12 0.35 -7.01
CA HIS A 22 -1.72 0.77 -6.97
C HIS A 22 -1.50 2.11 -7.67
N ARG A 23 -2.08 2.31 -8.87
CA ARG A 23 -2.03 3.60 -9.58
C ARG A 23 -2.55 4.74 -8.72
N LEU A 24 -3.67 4.51 -8.01
CA LEU A 24 -4.27 5.51 -7.13
C LEU A 24 -3.42 5.76 -5.87
N ILE A 25 -2.81 4.71 -5.29
CA ILE A 25 -1.87 4.81 -4.16
C ILE A 25 -0.61 5.61 -4.56
N THR A 26 -0.10 5.41 -5.77
CA THR A 26 1.03 6.19 -6.32
C THR A 26 0.65 7.66 -6.46
N LEU A 27 -0.51 7.97 -7.06
CA LEU A 27 -1.03 9.33 -7.15
C LEU A 27 -1.19 10.00 -5.77
N ALA A 28 -1.71 9.27 -4.78
CA ALA A 28 -1.84 9.76 -3.41
C ALA A 28 -0.46 10.07 -2.80
N GLY A 29 0.56 9.26 -3.11
CA GLY A 29 1.95 9.50 -2.72
C GLY A 29 2.51 10.83 -3.22
N HIS A 30 2.16 11.25 -4.44
CA HIS A 30 2.55 12.56 -4.98
C HIS A 30 1.95 13.73 -4.20
N GLN A 31 0.86 13.50 -3.46
CA GLN A 31 0.19 14.50 -2.62
C GLN A 31 0.63 14.44 -1.14
N GLY A 32 1.52 13.50 -0.78
CA GLY A 32 2.09 13.32 0.55
C GLY A 32 1.88 11.93 1.15
N TYR A 33 2.84 11.48 1.95
CA TYR A 33 2.80 10.14 2.57
C TYR A 33 1.61 9.93 3.51
N ASP A 34 1.14 10.97 4.19
CA ASP A 34 -0.05 10.87 5.05
C ASP A 34 -1.31 10.54 4.23
N LYS A 35 -1.46 11.16 3.04
CA LYS A 35 -2.56 10.87 2.12
C LYS A 35 -2.44 9.48 1.52
N GLN A 36 -1.23 9.06 1.16
CA GLN A 36 -0.96 7.71 0.68
C GLN A 36 -1.33 6.65 1.72
N ASN A 37 -0.93 6.86 2.98
CA ASN A 37 -1.23 5.94 4.07
C ASN A 37 -2.74 5.91 4.36
N ALA A 38 -3.40 7.07 4.43
CA ALA A 38 -4.84 7.15 4.65
C ALA A 38 -5.64 6.41 3.57
N LEU A 39 -5.24 6.53 2.30
CA LEU A 39 -5.86 5.78 1.21
C LEU A 39 -5.62 4.28 1.33
N LEU A 40 -4.39 3.86 1.64
CA LEU A 40 -4.07 2.44 1.82
C LEU A 40 -4.90 1.82 2.95
N ASP A 41 -5.04 2.52 4.08
CA ASP A 41 -5.88 2.09 5.20
C ASP A 41 -7.36 1.94 4.78
N GLU A 42 -7.90 2.89 4.00
CA GLU A 42 -9.28 2.81 3.51
C GLU A 42 -9.49 1.62 2.55
N LEU A 43 -8.52 1.35 1.68
CA LEU A 43 -8.56 0.20 0.78
C LEU A 43 -8.44 -1.11 1.54
N PHE A 44 -7.62 -1.17 2.59
CA PHE A 44 -7.55 -2.33 3.48
C PHE A 44 -8.87 -2.57 4.21
N VAL A 45 -9.52 -1.54 4.75
CA VAL A 45 -10.84 -1.70 5.37
C VAL A 45 -11.88 -2.14 4.33
N SER A 46 -11.88 -1.53 3.14
CA SER A 46 -12.81 -1.89 2.06
C SER A 46 -12.68 -3.36 1.65
N TYR A 47 -11.44 -3.86 1.52
CA TYR A 47 -11.18 -5.23 1.09
C TYR A 47 -11.30 -6.24 2.23
N PHE A 48 -10.58 -6.04 3.34
CA PHE A 48 -10.46 -7.03 4.43
C PHE A 48 -11.62 -7.01 5.43
N CYS A 49 -12.50 -6.02 5.38
CA CYS A 49 -13.58 -5.86 6.36
C CYS A 49 -14.96 -5.63 5.74
N GLN A 50 -15.05 -5.21 4.47
CA GLN A 50 -16.31 -4.86 3.81
C GLN A 50 -16.60 -5.71 2.56
N GLY A 51 -15.73 -6.64 2.20
CA GLY A 51 -15.89 -7.49 1.02
C GLY A 51 -15.96 -6.73 -0.31
N LYS A 52 -15.46 -5.50 -0.37
CA LYS A 52 -15.50 -4.68 -1.60
C LYS A 52 -14.37 -5.05 -2.54
N TYR A 53 -14.66 -5.05 -3.84
CA TYR A 53 -13.64 -5.21 -4.87
C TYR A 53 -12.86 -3.90 -5.06
N ILE A 54 -11.60 -3.87 -4.61
CA ILE A 54 -10.72 -2.70 -4.71
C ILE A 54 -10.12 -2.47 -6.11
N GLY A 55 -10.53 -3.25 -7.12
CA GLY A 55 -10.32 -2.92 -8.53
C GLY A 55 -11.54 -2.29 -9.20
N ASP A 56 -12.65 -2.11 -8.47
CA ASP A 56 -13.82 -1.40 -8.98
C ASP A 56 -13.60 0.12 -8.91
N ARG A 57 -13.91 0.80 -10.02
CA ARG A 57 -13.71 2.25 -10.15
C ARG A 57 -14.54 3.06 -9.16
N GLN A 58 -15.78 2.64 -8.86
CA GLN A 58 -16.62 3.37 -7.91
C GLN A 58 -16.08 3.23 -6.49
N VAL A 59 -15.67 2.02 -6.09
CA VAL A 59 -15.02 1.77 -4.80
C VAL A 59 -13.76 2.63 -4.63
N LEU A 60 -12.92 2.69 -5.67
CA LEU A 60 -11.70 3.50 -5.68
C LEU A 60 -12.00 5.00 -5.60
N MET A 61 -13.00 5.48 -6.35
CA MET A 61 -13.43 6.88 -6.32
C MET A 61 -14.01 7.30 -4.96
N ASP A 62 -14.75 6.41 -4.30
CA ASP A 62 -15.30 6.66 -2.96
C ASP A 62 -14.18 6.72 -1.91
N ALA A 63 -13.21 5.80 -1.98
CA ALA A 63 -12.03 5.80 -1.10
C ALA A 63 -11.19 7.07 -1.27
N ALA A 64 -10.90 7.45 -2.53
CA ALA A 64 -10.18 8.68 -2.86
C ALA A 64 -10.87 9.93 -2.28
N ARG A 65 -12.18 10.07 -2.49
CA ARG A 65 -12.96 11.20 -1.96
C ARG A 65 -12.94 11.26 -0.44
N LYS A 66 -13.07 10.11 0.22
CA LYS A 66 -13.08 10.02 1.68
C LYS A 66 -11.79 10.55 2.32
N VAL A 67 -10.65 10.29 1.69
CA VAL A 67 -9.33 10.69 2.22
C VAL A 67 -8.73 11.91 1.52
N GLY A 68 -9.51 12.59 0.67
CA GLY A 68 -9.13 13.86 0.05
C GLY A 68 -8.06 13.74 -1.03
N ILE A 69 -8.09 12.68 -1.84
CA ILE A 69 -7.20 12.52 -3.00
C ILE A 69 -7.81 13.24 -4.21
N GLU A 70 -7.05 14.18 -4.76
CA GLU A 70 -7.41 14.91 -5.98
C GLU A 70 -6.90 14.15 -7.22
N GLY A 71 -7.54 14.33 -8.39
CA GLY A 71 -7.08 13.74 -9.65
C GLY A 71 -7.46 12.26 -9.87
N ALA A 72 -8.20 11.65 -8.94
CA ALA A 72 -8.56 10.23 -8.99
C ALA A 72 -9.46 9.90 -10.19
N GLU A 73 -10.40 10.79 -10.54
CA GLU A 73 -11.31 10.58 -11.67
C GLU A 73 -10.56 10.57 -12.99
N GLU A 74 -9.70 11.56 -13.21
CA GLU A 74 -8.89 11.69 -14.41
C GLU A 74 -7.88 10.55 -14.54
N LEU A 75 -7.39 10.00 -13.42
CA LEU A 75 -6.56 8.80 -13.43
C LEU A 75 -7.37 7.57 -13.85
N LEU A 76 -8.53 7.35 -13.24
CA LEU A 76 -9.32 6.12 -13.42
C LEU A 76 -10.11 6.08 -14.73
N LEU A 77 -10.31 7.21 -15.40
CA LEU A 77 -10.94 7.28 -16.72
C LEU A 77 -10.03 6.80 -17.86
N ASP A 78 -8.71 6.95 -17.70
CA ASP A 78 -7.72 6.49 -18.67
C ASP A 78 -6.94 5.30 -18.11
N PRO A 79 -7.19 4.06 -18.57
CA PRO A 79 -6.51 2.86 -18.07
C PRO A 79 -4.98 2.86 -18.25
N SER A 80 -4.43 3.70 -19.13
CA SER A 80 -2.98 3.76 -19.39
C SER A 80 -2.24 4.68 -18.41
N LYS A 81 -2.94 5.68 -17.84
CA LYS A 81 -2.32 6.74 -17.04
C LYS A 81 -1.73 6.19 -15.73
N GLY A 82 -0.45 6.45 -15.46
CA GLY A 82 0.22 5.99 -14.24
C GLY A 82 0.57 4.49 -14.19
N VAL A 83 0.27 3.71 -15.24
CA VAL A 83 0.65 2.29 -15.30
C VAL A 83 2.16 2.12 -15.32
N ASP A 84 2.86 2.95 -16.10
CA ASP A 84 4.30 2.83 -16.27
C ASP A 84 5.04 3.14 -14.97
N GLU A 85 4.60 4.16 -14.22
CA GLU A 85 5.18 4.49 -12.92
C GLU A 85 5.07 3.33 -11.91
N VAL A 86 3.90 2.70 -11.83
CA VAL A 86 3.70 1.51 -10.96
C VAL A 86 4.60 0.35 -11.40
N LYS A 87 4.75 0.12 -12.71
CA LYS A 87 5.62 -0.94 -13.24
C LYS A 87 7.09 -0.64 -12.99
N GLU A 88 7.52 0.61 -13.12
CA GLU A 88 8.89 1.04 -12.85
C GLU A 88 9.25 0.84 -11.38
N GLU A 89 8.38 1.23 -10.44
CA GLU A 89 8.58 0.95 -9.01
C GLU A 89 8.63 -0.56 -8.74
N LEU A 90 7.70 -1.33 -9.29
CA LEU A 90 7.70 -2.78 -9.12
C LEU A 90 9.00 -3.40 -9.63
N ASN A 91 9.46 -3.03 -10.81
CA ASN A 91 10.71 -3.54 -11.39
C ASN A 91 11.94 -3.15 -10.56
N LYS A 92 11.94 -1.93 -10.01
CA LYS A 92 13.03 -1.41 -9.18
C LYS A 92 13.18 -2.19 -7.88
N TYR A 93 12.06 -2.54 -7.23
CA TYR A 93 12.09 -3.11 -5.88
C TYR A 93 11.88 -4.62 -5.82
N SER A 94 11.25 -5.25 -6.82
CA SER A 94 10.86 -6.67 -6.75
C SER A 94 12.00 -7.68 -6.93
N SER A 95 13.19 -7.24 -7.33
CA SER A 95 14.32 -8.17 -7.55
C SER A 95 14.65 -8.95 -6.28
N GLY A 96 14.50 -10.27 -6.34
CA GLY A 96 14.72 -11.17 -5.19
C GLY A 96 13.57 -11.20 -4.16
N ILE A 97 12.48 -10.46 -4.38
CA ILE A 97 11.29 -10.45 -3.53
C ILE A 97 10.22 -11.34 -4.16
N SER A 98 9.74 -12.34 -3.40
CA SER A 98 8.68 -13.26 -3.82
C SER A 98 7.34 -13.05 -3.10
N GLY A 99 7.28 -12.12 -2.14
CA GLY A 99 6.07 -11.85 -1.37
C GLY A 99 6.16 -10.54 -0.58
N VAL A 100 4.98 -10.00 -0.23
CA VAL A 100 4.80 -8.77 0.55
C VAL A 100 4.11 -9.05 1.88
N PRO A 101 4.30 -8.20 2.92
CA PRO A 101 5.17 -7.02 2.93
C PRO A 101 6.65 -7.39 2.99
N HIS A 102 7.51 -6.55 2.40
CA HIS A 102 8.96 -6.67 2.46
C HIS A 102 9.56 -5.29 2.72
N PHE A 103 10.55 -5.22 3.59
CA PHE A 103 11.16 -3.98 4.05
C PHE A 103 12.66 -4.01 3.83
N VAL A 104 13.21 -2.91 3.32
CA VAL A 104 14.65 -2.69 3.21
C VAL A 104 15.00 -1.43 3.98
N ILE A 105 15.86 -1.57 5.00
CA ILE A 105 16.27 -0.49 5.89
C ILE A 105 17.71 -0.11 5.52
N ASN A 106 17.92 1.18 5.21
CA ASN A 106 19.21 1.74 4.76
C ASN A 106 19.88 0.94 3.62
N GLY A 107 19.09 0.32 2.74
CA GLY A 107 19.61 -0.48 1.62
C GLY A 107 20.33 -1.78 2.01
N LYS A 108 20.41 -2.11 3.30
CA LYS A 108 21.25 -3.20 3.83
C LYS A 108 20.46 -4.28 4.54
N TYR A 109 19.58 -3.91 5.46
CA TYR A 109 18.83 -4.87 6.28
C TYR A 109 17.49 -5.16 5.65
N GLN A 110 17.19 -6.43 5.45
CA GLN A 110 15.97 -6.87 4.81
C GLN A 110 15.10 -7.64 5.80
N LEU A 111 13.81 -7.33 5.84
CA LEU A 111 12.80 -8.04 6.62
C LEU A 111 11.68 -8.48 5.67
N SER A 112 11.42 -9.78 5.61
CA SER A 112 10.32 -10.35 4.81
C SER A 112 9.15 -10.73 5.71
N GLY A 113 7.94 -10.38 5.30
CA GLY A 113 6.69 -10.65 6.02
C GLY A 113 6.34 -9.63 7.10
N GLY A 114 5.13 -9.77 7.66
CA GLY A 114 4.64 -8.96 8.77
C GLY A 114 5.30 -9.35 10.10
N GLN A 115 6.57 -8.97 10.26
CA GLN A 115 7.36 -9.27 11.45
C GLN A 115 6.82 -8.58 12.71
N PRO A 116 7.06 -9.14 13.92
CA PRO A 116 6.63 -8.50 15.16
C PRO A 116 7.46 -7.23 15.47
N PRO A 117 6.91 -6.27 16.23
CA PRO A 117 7.54 -4.97 16.47
C PRO A 117 8.97 -5.02 17.04
N ASN A 118 9.28 -6.01 17.87
CA ASN A 118 10.60 -6.19 18.46
C ASN A 118 11.69 -6.53 17.42
N ILE A 119 11.32 -7.16 16.29
CA ILE A 119 12.25 -7.44 15.19
C ILE A 119 12.59 -6.14 14.44
N PHE A 120 11.58 -5.31 14.18
CA PHE A 120 11.79 -3.98 13.60
C PHE A 120 12.67 -3.11 14.51
N MET A 121 12.40 -3.08 15.82
CA MET A 121 13.21 -2.32 16.78
C MET A 121 14.70 -2.69 16.70
N ARG A 122 15.01 -3.99 16.71
CA ARG A 122 16.40 -4.47 16.60
C ARG A 122 17.03 -4.10 15.25
N ALA A 123 16.27 -4.18 14.16
CA ALA A 123 16.75 -3.79 12.84
C ALA A 123 17.10 -2.29 12.79
N PHE A 124 16.26 -1.44 13.38
CA PHE A 124 16.52 0.00 13.49
C PHE A 124 17.71 0.31 14.39
N GLU A 125 17.82 -0.32 15.56
CA GLU A 125 18.97 -0.16 16.47
C GLU A 125 20.29 -0.55 15.78
N THR A 126 20.29 -1.63 15.01
CA THR A 126 21.46 -2.08 14.25
C THR A 126 21.79 -1.09 13.15
N ALA A 127 20.79 -0.67 12.36
CA ALA A 127 20.98 0.27 11.27
C ALA A 127 21.47 1.65 11.74
N ALA A 128 21.05 2.09 12.93
CA ALA A 128 21.50 3.34 13.53
C ALA A 128 22.96 3.28 14.00
N LYS A 129 23.41 2.14 14.52
CA LYS A 129 24.82 1.94 14.93
C LYS A 129 25.76 1.94 13.73
N ASP A 130 25.43 1.19 12.68
CA ASP A 130 26.24 1.11 11.47
C ASP A 130 26.32 2.45 10.71
N ALA A 131 25.35 3.35 10.89
CA ALA A 131 25.37 4.69 10.29
C ALA A 131 26.23 5.71 11.07
N ALA A 132 26.61 5.37 12.31
CA ALA A 132 27.46 6.21 13.17
C ALA A 132 28.96 5.89 13.05
N GLU A 133 29.30 4.83 12.31
CA GLU A 133 30.67 4.41 11.94
C GLU A 133 31.03 4.92 10.54
#